data_AF-A0A254N2Y2-F1
#
_entry.id   AF-A0A254N2Y2-F1
#
_cell.length_a   1.000
_cell.length_b   1.000
_cell.length_c   1.000
_cell.angle_alpha   90.00
_cell.angle_beta   90.00
_cell.angle_gamma   90.00
#
_symmetry.space_group_name_H-M   'P 1'
#
loop_
_entity.id
_entity.type
_entity.pdbx_description
1 polymer ?
#
loop_
_entity_poly.entity_id
_entity_poly.type
_entity_poly.pdbx_seq_one_letter_code
_entity_poly.pdbx_strand_id
1 'polypeptide(L)'
;MALLQETFEMTPPTLSCAEALRDGGIDAMAALDSALALALAQAPVESHAELKRAIGRAMSAIMGETINPAVKAFGALAPSEDEWRRVVQARLQARMAGTAGAAGA
;
A
#
# COMPACT_ATOMS: atom_id res chain seq x y z
N MET A 1 22.22 9.96 -24.61
CA MET A 1 22.22 10.41 -23.21
C MET A 1 21.57 9.33 -22.37
N ALA A 2 22.37 8.51 -21.68
CA ALA A 2 21.85 7.57 -20.69
C ALA A 2 21.62 8.37 -19.40
N LEU A 3 20.35 8.58 -19.05
CA LEU A 3 19.97 8.99 -17.70
C LEU A 3 20.28 7.79 -16.80
N LEU A 4 21.43 7.83 -16.12
CA LEU A 4 21.63 7.06 -14.90
C LEU A 4 20.62 7.61 -13.89
N GLN A 5 19.42 7.02 -13.89
CA GLN A 5 18.57 7.07 -12.72
C GLN A 5 19.36 6.35 -11.64
N GLU A 6 20.11 7.11 -10.84
CA GLU A 6 20.51 6.64 -9.51
C GLU A 6 19.22 6.36 -8.76
N THR A 7 18.73 5.12 -8.86
CA THR A 7 17.88 4.55 -7.83
C THR A 7 18.70 4.62 -6.57
N PHE A 8 18.42 5.63 -5.73
CA PHE A 8 18.93 5.72 -4.37
C PHE A 8 18.55 4.40 -3.67
N GLU A 9 19.47 3.43 -3.62
CA GLU A 9 19.31 2.24 -2.78
C GLU A 9 19.44 2.72 -1.33
N MET A 10 18.33 3.21 -0.79
CA MET A 10 18.19 3.58 0.61
C MET A 10 18.21 2.30 1.44
N THR A 11 19.40 1.87 1.82
CA THR A 11 19.56 0.78 2.79
C THR A 11 19.49 1.40 4.19
N PRO A 12 18.45 1.10 5.00
CA PRO A 12 18.34 1.65 6.34
C PRO A 12 19.50 1.15 7.22
N PRO A 13 20.13 2.02 8.04
CA PRO A 13 21.32 1.65 8.80
C PRO A 13 21.03 0.75 10.01
N THR A 14 19.78 0.68 10.45
CA THR A 14 19.34 -0.12 11.60
C THR A 14 17.96 -0.72 11.34
N LEU A 15 17.62 -1.76 12.12
CA LEU A 15 16.28 -2.35 12.08
C LEU A 15 15.19 -1.31 12.39
N SER A 16 15.40 -0.46 13.39
CA SER A 16 14.44 0.60 13.74
C SER A 16 14.24 1.61 12.61
N CYS A 17 15.31 1.96 11.87
CA CYS A 17 15.18 2.81 10.69
C CYS A 17 14.39 2.10 9.57
N ALA A 18 14.57 0.79 9.40
CA ALA A 18 13.84 0.02 8.41
C ALA A 18 12.35 -0.13 8.77
N GLU A 19 12.03 -0.35 10.04
CA GLU A 19 10.66 -0.34 10.56
C GLU A 19 9.99 1.00 10.30
N ALA A 20 10.62 2.10 10.70
CA ALA A 20 10.08 3.44 10.47
C ALA A 20 9.87 3.75 8.97
N LEU A 21 10.81 3.33 8.11
CA LEU A 21 10.69 3.52 6.67
C LEU A 21 9.54 2.69 6.08
N ARG A 22 9.43 1.41 6.46
CA ARG A 22 8.35 0.51 6.02
C ARG A 22 6.99 1.04 6.47
N ASP A 23 6.87 1.37 7.75
CA ASP A 23 5.60 1.75 8.37
C ASP A 23 5.11 3.10 7.83
N GLY A 24 6.02 4.08 7.66
CA GLY A 24 5.69 5.32 6.97
C GLY A 24 5.23 5.11 5.52
N GLY A 25 5.83 4.16 4.80
CA GLY A 25 5.37 3.74 3.48
C GLY A 25 3.97 3.13 3.48
N ILE A 26 3.66 2.28 4.47
CA ILE A 26 2.34 1.68 4.68
C ILE A 26 1.29 2.75 4.97
N ASP A 27 1.60 3.70 5.85
CA ASP A 27 0.72 4.81 6.19
C ASP A 27 0.43 5.69 4.97
N ALA A 28 1.46 5.98 4.16
CA ALA A 28 1.30 6.74 2.91
C ALA A 28 0.41 6.00 1.90
N MET A 29 0.54 4.67 1.76
CA MET A 29 -0.35 3.88 0.91
C MET A 29 -1.81 3.92 1.42
N ALA A 30 -2.02 3.82 2.73
CA ALA A 30 -3.37 3.89 3.32
C ALA A 30 -4.01 5.27 3.10
N ALA A 31 -3.24 6.35 3.22
CA ALA A 31 -3.69 7.70 2.92
C ALA A 31 -4.07 7.86 1.43
N LEU A 32 -3.27 7.32 0.51
CA LEU A 32 -3.56 7.35 -0.92
C LEU A 32 -4.79 6.54 -1.30
N ASP A 33 -4.99 5.36 -0.71
CA ASP A 33 -6.19 4.54 -0.93
C ASP A 33 -7.45 5.29 -0.46
N SER A 34 -7.39 5.93 0.70
CA SER A 34 -8.48 6.77 1.23
C SER A 34 -8.77 7.96 0.32
N ALA A 35 -7.73 8.65 -0.16
CA ALA A 35 -7.86 9.76 -1.09
C ALA A 35 -8.48 9.33 -2.44
N LEU A 36 -8.09 8.15 -2.94
CA LEU A 36 -8.67 7.57 -4.16
C LEU A 36 -10.16 7.26 -3.96
N ALA A 37 -10.56 6.67 -2.83
CA ALA A 37 -11.96 6.38 -2.54
C ALA A 37 -12.81 7.67 -2.55
N LEU A 38 -12.32 8.75 -1.92
CA LEU A 38 -12.99 10.06 -1.92
C LEU A 38 -13.06 10.69 -3.31
N ALA A 39 -12.00 10.54 -4.12
CA ALA A 39 -11.96 11.04 -5.49
C ALA A 39 -12.95 10.29 -6.38
N LEU A 40 -13.00 8.96 -6.30
CA LEU A 40 -13.91 8.13 -7.10
C LEU A 40 -15.38 8.37 -6.76
N ALA A 41 -15.70 8.74 -5.52
CA ALA A 41 -17.06 9.09 -5.10
C ALA A 41 -17.60 10.36 -5.77
N GLN A 42 -16.72 11.26 -6.24
CA GLN A 42 -17.07 12.56 -6.80
C GLN A 42 -16.79 12.67 -8.30
N ALA A 43 -15.89 11.84 -8.83
CA ALA A 43 -15.46 11.89 -10.22
C ALA A 43 -16.44 11.15 -11.16
N PRO A 44 -16.60 11.62 -12.41
CA PRO A 44 -17.29 10.87 -13.47
C PRO A 44 -16.66 9.49 -13.67
N VAL A 45 -17.49 8.50 -14.01
CA VAL A 45 -17.06 7.09 -14.17
C VAL A 45 -15.99 6.95 -15.25
N GLU A 46 -16.05 7.78 -16.28
CA GLU A 46 -15.10 7.83 -17.39
C GLU A 46 -13.68 8.15 -16.91
N SER A 47 -13.56 8.95 -15.83
CA SER A 47 -12.28 9.35 -15.23
C SER A 47 -11.73 8.32 -14.23
N HIS A 48 -12.54 7.33 -13.80
CA HIS A 48 -12.14 6.39 -12.75
C HIS A 48 -10.90 5.57 -13.13
N ALA A 49 -10.81 5.15 -14.40
CA ALA A 49 -9.68 4.37 -14.88
C ALA A 49 -8.36 5.15 -14.81
N GLU A 50 -8.39 6.44 -15.16
CA GLU A 50 -7.22 7.30 -15.10
C GLU A 50 -6.79 7.58 -13.67
N LEU A 51 -7.75 7.91 -12.78
CA LEU A 51 -7.49 8.14 -11.36
C LEU A 51 -6.85 6.92 -10.69
N LYS A 52 -7.41 5.72 -10.94
CA LYS A 52 -6.85 4.46 -10.42
C LYS A 52 -5.44 4.22 -10.92
N ARG A 53 -5.15 4.48 -12.20
CA ARG A 53 -3.80 4.34 -12.75
C ARG A 53 -2.82 5.34 -12.15
N ALA A 54 -3.22 6.59 -11.98
CA ALA A 54 -2.38 7.63 -11.40
C ALA A 54 -2.01 7.30 -9.94
N ILE A 55 -3.01 6.97 -9.11
CA ILE A 55 -2.78 6.58 -7.73
C ILE A 55 -2.00 5.26 -7.64
N GLY A 56 -2.31 4.28 -8.49
CA GLY A 56 -1.57 3.02 -8.54
C GLY A 56 -0.08 3.21 -8.83
N ARG A 57 0.28 4.14 -9.73
CA ARG A 57 1.70 4.50 -9.97
C ARG A 57 2.34 5.14 -8.74
N ALA A 58 1.64 6.03 -8.04
CA ALA A 58 2.16 6.65 -6.82
C ALA A 58 2.39 5.61 -5.70
N MET A 59 1.44 4.69 -5.50
CA MET A 59 1.59 3.59 -4.55
C MET A 59 2.74 2.66 -4.92
N SER A 60 2.93 2.38 -6.22
CA SER A 60 4.06 1.58 -6.70
C SER A 60 5.40 2.24 -6.42
N ALA A 61 5.50 3.56 -6.57
CA ALA A 61 6.72 4.30 -6.25
C ALA A 61 7.01 4.24 -4.74
N ILE A 62 6.00 4.50 -3.89
CA ILE A 62 6.14 4.37 -2.42
C ILE A 62 6.65 2.98 -2.05
N MET A 63 6.03 1.92 -2.59
CA MET A 63 6.45 0.55 -2.31
C MET A 63 7.89 0.28 -2.75
N GLY A 64 8.29 0.78 -3.93
CA GLY A 64 9.65 0.64 -4.45
C GLY A 64 10.71 1.42 -3.67
N GLU A 65 10.36 2.56 -3.08
CA GLU A 65 11.30 3.48 -2.43
C GLU A 65 11.34 3.34 -0.89
N THR A 66 10.32 2.72 -0.28
CA THR A 66 10.20 2.65 1.18
C THR A 66 10.08 1.21 1.70
N ILE A 67 9.00 0.52 1.35
CA ILE A 67 8.63 -0.79 1.89
C ILE A 67 9.61 -1.87 1.41
N ASN A 68 9.82 -1.98 0.09
CA ASN A 68 10.68 -3.03 -0.47
C ASN A 68 12.14 -2.89 -0.03
N PRO A 69 12.75 -1.69 -0.01
CA PRO A 69 14.11 -1.51 0.52
C PRO A 69 14.23 -1.91 1.99
N ALA A 70 13.26 -1.53 2.83
CA ALA A 70 13.25 -1.89 4.24
C ALA A 70 13.20 -3.41 4.46
N VAL A 71 12.29 -4.11 3.76
CA VAL A 71 12.15 -5.56 3.83
C VAL A 71 13.37 -6.28 3.23
N LYS A 72 13.94 -5.77 2.14
CA LYS A 72 15.17 -6.31 1.51
C LYS A 72 16.36 -6.21 2.46
N ALA A 73 16.50 -5.08 3.17
CA ALA A 73 17.59 -4.86 4.12
C ALA A 73 17.42 -5.72 5.40
N PHE A 74 16.18 -5.92 5.86
CA PHE A 74 15.87 -6.67 7.07
C PHE A 74 14.73 -7.66 6.82
N GLY A 75 15.07 -8.88 6.37
CA GLY A 75 14.09 -9.90 5.98
C GLY A 75 13.10 -10.31 7.08
N ALA A 76 13.43 -10.09 8.36
CA ALA A 76 12.51 -10.29 9.49
C ALA A 76 11.27 -9.37 9.44
N LEU A 77 11.30 -8.28 8.67
CA LEU A 77 10.17 -7.40 8.44
C LEU A 77 9.16 -7.96 7.44
N ALA A 78 9.52 -9.01 6.69
CA ALA A 78 8.60 -9.67 5.78
C ALA A 78 7.54 -10.43 6.60
N PRO A 79 6.25 -10.14 6.42
CA PRO A 79 5.19 -10.93 7.05
C PRO A 79 5.26 -12.38 6.58
N SER A 80 5.07 -13.29 7.52
CA SER A 80 4.93 -14.72 7.25
C SER A 80 3.66 -15.02 6.46
N GLU A 81 3.63 -16.17 5.79
CA GLU A 81 2.44 -16.62 5.07
C GLU A 81 1.22 -16.75 6.00
N ASP A 82 1.43 -17.21 7.23
CA ASP A 82 0.36 -17.35 8.23
C ASP A 82 -0.16 -15.98 8.71
N GLU A 83 0.68 -14.96 8.79
CA GLU A 83 0.24 -13.58 9.05
C GLU A 83 -0.58 -13.05 7.88
N TRP A 84 -0.13 -13.27 6.64
CA TRP A 84 -0.90 -12.91 5.45
C TRP A 84 -2.28 -13.58 5.42
N ARG A 85 -2.34 -14.88 5.66
CA ARG A 85 -3.60 -15.63 5.73
C ARG A 85 -4.54 -15.04 6.78
N ARG A 86 -4.02 -14.73 7.97
CA ARG A 86 -4.80 -14.10 9.05
C ARG A 86 -5.37 -12.75 8.63
N VAL A 87 -4.56 -11.88 8.02
CA VAL A 87 -5.02 -10.55 7.54
C VAL A 87 -6.09 -10.70 6.45
N VAL A 88 -5.87 -11.59 5.49
CA VAL A 88 -6.84 -11.84 4.40
C VAL A 88 -8.16 -12.37 4.96
N GLN A 89 -8.11 -13.34 5.88
CA GLN A 89 -9.30 -13.88 6.53
C GLN A 89 -10.05 -12.81 7.32
N ALA A 90 -9.36 -12.00 8.12
CA ALA A 90 -9.98 -10.90 8.87
C ALA A 90 -10.66 -9.89 7.93
N ARG A 91 -10.01 -9.55 6.80
CA ARG A 91 -10.58 -8.62 5.82
C ARG A 91 -11.78 -9.19 5.07
N LEU A 92 -11.78 -10.50 4.77
CA LEU A 92 -12.94 -11.21 4.21
C LEU A 92 -14.12 -11.18 5.17
N GLN A 93 -13.88 -11.50 6.46
CA GLN A 93 -14.92 -11.48 7.49
C GLN A 93 -15.52 -10.09 7.66
N ALA A 94 -14.69 -9.03 7.70
CA ALA A 94 -15.16 -7.65 7.79
C ALA A 94 -16.04 -7.26 6.60
N ARG A 95 -15.68 -7.67 5.37
CA ARG A 95 -16.51 -7.44 4.18
C ARG A 95 -17.85 -8.17 4.26
N MET A 96 -17.85 -9.44 4.66
CA MET A 96 -19.07 -10.24 4.80
C MET A 96 -20.01 -9.65 5.87
N ALA A 97 -19.47 -9.20 7.00
CA ALA A 97 -20.24 -8.53 8.04
C ALA A 97 -20.84 -7.20 7.56
N GLY A 98 -20.07 -6.41 6.80
CA GLY A 98 -20.56 -5.16 6.17
C GLY A 98 -21.67 -5.39 5.14
N THR A 99 -21.62 -6.49 4.39
CA THR A 99 -22.68 -6.85 3.43
C THR A 99 -23.97 -7.36 4.10
N ALA A 100 -23.88 -7.96 5.29
CA ALA A 100 -25.05 -8.44 6.02
C ALA A 100 -25.94 -7.30 6.57
N GLY A 101 -25.36 -6.11 6.83
CA GLY A 101 -26.12 -4.93 7.26
C GLY A 101 -26.88 -4.21 6.14
N ALA A 102 -26.53 -4.43 4.87
CA ALA A 102 -27.17 -3.77 3.72
C ALA A 102 -28.34 -4.56 3.11
N ALA A 103 -28.51 -5.84 3.47
CA ALA A 103 -29.57 -6.71 2.96
C ALA A 103 -30.80 -6.81 3.88
N GLY A 104 -30.85 -6.01 4.95
CA GLY A 104 -31.91 -6.04 5.98
C GLY A 104 -32.52 -4.68 6.32
N ALA A 105 -32.35 -3.66 5.47
CA ALA A 105 -32.98 -2.35 5.60
C ALA A 105 -33.98 -2.11 4.47
#